data_AF-A0A1Y2RB09-F1
#
_entry.id   AF-A0A1Y2RB09-F1
#
_cell.length_a   1.000
_cell.length_b   1.000
_cell.length_c   1.000
_cell.angle_alpha   90.00
_cell.angle_beta   90.00
_cell.angle_gamma   90.00
#
_symmetry.space_group_name_H-M   'P 1'
#
loop_
_entity.id
_entity.type
_entity.pdbx_description
1 polymer ?
#
loop_
_entity_poly.entity_id
_entity_poly.type
_entity_poly.pdbx_seq_one_letter_code
_entity_poly.pdbx_strand_id
1 'polypeptide(L)'
;MTWSTLETEYEGFPLLLRRPDHADIWQFKKQFSQLVSIYHLLDKVTANGLPEKKYNKTLADFDHSMCSLFEKNKQGIILLTETFGGKRAYYYYTSPDYDIAPLLKKIKRQYKVSLEFYCSIDKRWGFLKKYPVEIFPK
;
A
#
# COMPACT_ATOMS: atom_id res chain seq x y z
N MET A 1 -0.24 -10.98 12.29
CA MET A 1 0.20 -11.02 10.89
C MET A 1 1.65 -10.61 10.83
N THR A 2 2.51 -11.41 10.20
CA THR A 2 3.92 -11.09 9.95
C THR A 2 4.07 -10.32 8.64
N TRP A 3 5.15 -9.57 8.48
CA TRP A 3 5.44 -8.78 7.31
C TRP A 3 6.83 -9.11 6.77
N SER A 4 6.95 -9.28 5.46
CA SER A 4 8.22 -9.43 4.77
C SER A 4 8.64 -8.08 4.19
N THR A 5 9.93 -7.78 4.28
CA THR A 5 10.51 -6.55 3.71
C THR A 5 11.53 -6.91 2.64
N LEU A 6 11.52 -6.18 1.55
CA LEU A 6 12.51 -6.29 0.47
C LEU A 6 13.01 -4.89 0.13
N GLU A 7 14.32 -4.73 0.10
CA GLU A 7 15.01 -3.54 -0.38
C GLU A 7 15.73 -3.91 -1.67
N THR A 8 15.49 -3.13 -2.72
CA THR A 8 16.10 -3.31 -4.04
C THR A 8 16.32 -1.94 -4.69
N GLU A 9 16.81 -1.92 -5.91
CA GLU A 9 16.96 -0.73 -6.73
C GLU A 9 16.00 -0.78 -7.93
N TYR A 10 15.43 0.37 -8.29
CA TYR A 10 14.64 0.55 -9.50
C TYR A 10 15.01 1.89 -10.14
N GLU A 11 15.40 1.87 -11.41
CA GLU A 11 15.87 3.06 -12.17
C GLU A 11 16.98 3.87 -11.46
N GLY A 12 17.90 3.20 -10.75
CA GLY A 12 18.98 3.88 -10.03
C GLY A 12 18.59 4.44 -8.65
N PHE A 13 17.35 4.21 -8.20
CA PHE A 13 16.86 4.70 -6.91
C PHE A 13 16.42 3.56 -5.98
N PRO A 14 16.55 3.73 -4.65
CA PRO A 14 16.10 2.72 -3.69
C PRO A 14 14.58 2.49 -3.76
N LEU A 15 14.20 1.22 -3.82
CA LEU A 15 12.83 0.73 -3.78
C LEU A 15 12.65 -0.13 -2.53
N LEU A 16 11.84 0.36 -1.59
CA LEU A 16 11.51 -0.37 -0.36
C LEU A 16 10.11 -0.96 -0.45
N LEU A 17 10.01 -2.27 -0.36
CA LEU A 17 8.78 -3.03 -0.42
C LEU A 17 8.50 -3.69 0.92
N ARG A 18 7.24 -3.65 1.35
CA ARG A 18 6.73 -4.40 2.50
C ARG A 18 5.45 -5.09 2.11
N ARG A 19 5.34 -6.38 2.38
CA ARG A 19 4.10 -7.13 2.13
C ARG A 19 3.71 -7.94 3.36
N PRO A 20 2.42 -8.11 3.62
CA PRO A 20 1.97 -9.09 4.61
C PRO A 20 2.29 -10.51 4.15
N ASP A 21 2.61 -11.35 5.11
CA ASP A 21 2.86 -12.77 4.89
C ASP A 21 1.53 -13.55 4.89
N HIS A 22 0.88 -13.56 3.75
CA HIS A 22 -0.35 -14.33 3.54
C HIS A 22 -0.01 -15.76 3.14
N ALA A 23 -0.55 -16.74 3.85
CA ALA A 23 -0.35 -18.16 3.54
C ALA A 23 -0.85 -18.54 2.13
N ASP A 24 -2.00 -17.99 1.73
CA ASP A 24 -2.50 -18.02 0.36
C ASP A 24 -3.26 -16.72 0.09
N ILE A 25 -2.64 -15.79 -0.63
CA ILE A 25 -3.29 -14.51 -0.98
C ILE A 25 -4.33 -14.68 -2.09
N TRP A 26 -4.21 -15.73 -2.91
CA TRP A 26 -5.04 -15.93 -4.10
C TRP A 26 -6.45 -16.39 -3.76
N GLN A 27 -6.67 -16.97 -2.58
CA GLN A 27 -8.00 -17.33 -2.09
C GLN A 27 -8.99 -16.15 -2.09
N PHE A 28 -8.49 -14.93 -1.87
CA PHE A 28 -9.33 -13.72 -1.78
C PHE A 28 -9.74 -13.14 -3.13
N LYS A 29 -9.18 -13.65 -4.24
CA LYS A 29 -9.43 -13.15 -5.59
C LYS A 29 -10.90 -13.24 -6.02
N LYS A 30 -11.65 -14.22 -5.51
CA LYS A 30 -13.09 -14.34 -5.80
C LYS A 30 -13.91 -13.25 -5.12
N GLN A 31 -13.43 -12.73 -3.98
CA GLN A 31 -14.14 -11.75 -3.17
C GLN A 31 -13.74 -10.31 -3.51
N PHE A 32 -12.47 -10.08 -3.83
CA PHE A 32 -11.95 -8.74 -4.06
C PHE A 32 -11.44 -8.57 -5.48
N SER A 33 -11.99 -7.59 -6.21
CA SER A 33 -11.65 -7.35 -7.62
C SER A 33 -11.44 -5.89 -7.98
N GLN A 34 -11.44 -5.00 -7.00
CA GLN A 34 -11.11 -3.59 -7.20
C GLN A 34 -9.73 -3.33 -6.60
N LEU A 35 -8.77 -2.94 -7.42
CA LEU A 35 -7.47 -2.45 -6.97
C LEU A 35 -7.65 -1.02 -6.46
N VAL A 36 -7.21 -0.77 -5.25
CA VAL A 36 -7.09 0.57 -4.68
C VAL A 36 -5.62 0.85 -4.41
N SER A 37 -5.13 1.94 -4.99
CA SER A 37 -3.77 2.44 -4.77
C SER A 37 -3.86 3.77 -4.03
N ILE A 38 -3.28 3.86 -2.84
CA ILE A 38 -3.24 5.10 -2.06
C ILE A 38 -1.80 5.58 -1.98
N TYR A 39 -1.55 6.81 -2.40
CA TYR A 39 -0.23 7.42 -2.43
C TYR A 39 -0.15 8.52 -1.38
N HIS A 40 0.81 8.36 -0.47
CA HIS A 40 1.23 9.39 0.48
C HIS A 40 2.45 10.11 -0.06
N LEU A 41 2.33 11.41 -0.31
CA LEU A 41 3.46 12.27 -0.66
C LEU A 41 4.22 12.61 0.63
N LEU A 42 5.50 12.22 0.70
CA LEU A 42 6.32 12.39 1.89
C LEU A 42 6.84 13.82 1.99
N ASP A 43 6.68 14.46 3.14
CA ASP A 43 7.06 15.87 3.33
C ASP A 43 8.58 16.07 3.47
N LYS A 44 9.28 15.05 3.98
CA LYS A 44 10.71 15.12 4.29
C LYS A 44 11.43 13.89 3.75
N VAL A 45 12.16 14.10 2.66
CA VAL A 45 12.85 13.04 1.92
C VAL A 45 14.33 13.38 1.76
N THR A 46 15.17 12.36 1.75
CA THR A 46 16.58 12.45 1.40
C THR A 46 16.75 12.62 -0.11
N ALA A 47 17.95 12.95 -0.57
CA ALA A 47 18.25 13.15 -1.99
C ALA A 47 17.94 11.94 -2.88
N ASN A 48 17.92 10.72 -2.32
CA ASN A 48 17.55 9.49 -3.00
C ASN A 48 16.05 9.13 -2.91
N GLY A 49 15.20 10.03 -2.39
CA GLY A 49 13.75 9.87 -2.35
C GLY A 49 13.20 9.02 -1.19
N LEU A 50 14.04 8.52 -0.28
CA LEU A 50 13.59 7.86 0.94
C LEU A 50 13.18 8.89 2.02
N PRO A 51 12.28 8.57 2.96
CA PRO A 51 11.96 9.48 4.05
C PRO A 51 13.14 9.66 4.99
N GLU A 52 13.34 10.89 5.49
CA GLU A 52 14.32 11.14 6.55
C GLU A 52 14.03 10.26 7.78
N LYS A 53 15.06 9.70 8.42
CA LYS A 53 14.90 8.75 9.53
C LYS A 53 14.02 9.25 10.68
N LYS A 54 14.15 10.52 11.09
CA LYS A 54 13.34 11.11 12.16
C LYS A 54 11.87 11.27 11.74
N TYR A 55 11.64 11.73 10.52
CA TYR A 55 10.30 11.85 9.94
C TYR A 55 9.64 10.48 9.75
N ASN A 56 10.38 9.49 9.23
CA ASN A 56 9.83 8.15 9.02
C ASN A 56 9.28 7.52 10.31
N LYS A 57 9.91 7.80 11.46
CA LYS A 57 9.43 7.34 12.78
C LYS A 57 8.08 7.95 13.16
N THR A 58 7.79 9.19 12.77
CA THR A 58 6.51 9.84 13.07
C THR A 58 5.36 9.29 12.24
N LEU A 59 5.66 8.52 11.18
CA LEU A 59 4.67 7.89 10.32
C LEU A 59 4.19 6.53 10.85
N ALA A 60 4.70 6.03 11.98
CA ALA A 60 4.41 4.68 12.46
C ALA A 60 2.90 4.41 12.69
N ASP A 61 2.20 5.32 13.38
CA ASP A 61 0.76 5.18 13.66
C ASP A 61 -0.08 5.30 12.39
N PHE A 62 0.34 6.18 11.48
CA PHE A 62 -0.26 6.34 10.17
C PHE A 62 -0.10 5.05 9.34
N ASP A 63 1.12 4.53 9.21
CA ASP A 63 1.43 3.27 8.55
C ASP A 63 0.59 2.13 9.13
N HIS A 64 0.49 2.03 10.45
CA HIS A 64 -0.32 1.00 11.11
C HIS A 64 -1.81 1.13 10.73
N SER A 65 -2.35 2.35 10.71
CA SER A 65 -3.76 2.59 10.33
C SER A 65 -4.02 2.25 8.87
N MET A 66 -3.06 2.55 7.99
CA MET A 66 -3.14 2.17 6.58
C MET A 66 -3.08 0.65 6.42
N CYS A 67 -2.15 -0.03 7.09
CA CYS A 67 -2.03 -1.48 6.99
C CYS A 67 -3.25 -2.25 7.55
N SER A 68 -3.94 -1.68 8.54
CA SER A 68 -5.12 -2.29 9.19
C SER A 68 -6.46 -1.80 8.64
N LEU A 69 -6.44 -1.01 7.55
CA LEU A 69 -7.58 -0.22 7.07
C LEU A 69 -8.88 -1.01 6.90
N PHE A 70 -8.78 -2.27 6.47
CA PHE A 70 -9.90 -3.15 6.16
C PHE A 70 -10.06 -4.35 7.09
N GLU A 71 -9.21 -4.48 8.11
CA GLU A 71 -9.22 -5.66 8.99
C GLU A 71 -10.57 -5.82 9.74
N LYS A 72 -11.17 -4.70 10.16
CA LYS A 72 -12.42 -4.71 10.94
C LYS A 72 -13.68 -4.99 10.12
N ASN A 73 -13.73 -4.51 8.88
CA ASN A 73 -14.94 -4.59 8.05
C ASN A 73 -14.87 -5.69 6.98
N LYS A 74 -13.70 -6.32 6.81
CA LYS A 74 -13.44 -7.38 5.82
C LYS A 74 -13.80 -6.96 4.38
N GLN A 75 -13.70 -5.66 4.09
CA GLN A 75 -14.02 -5.08 2.77
C GLN A 75 -12.81 -5.01 1.83
N GLY A 76 -11.65 -5.46 2.29
CA GLY A 76 -10.46 -5.51 1.48
C GLY A 76 -9.28 -6.12 2.21
N ILE A 77 -8.17 -6.19 1.49
CA ILE A 77 -6.93 -6.80 1.91
C ILE A 77 -5.76 -5.95 1.42
N ILE A 78 -4.81 -5.68 2.30
CA ILE A 78 -3.54 -5.06 1.90
C ILE A 78 -2.62 -6.10 1.27
N LEU A 79 -1.90 -5.69 0.24
CA LEU A 79 -1.01 -6.55 -0.54
C LEU A 79 0.43 -6.10 -0.48
N LEU A 80 0.63 -4.78 -0.56
CA LEU A 80 1.95 -4.21 -0.75
C LEU A 80 1.95 -2.78 -0.21
N THR A 81 3.02 -2.45 0.48
CA THR A 81 3.42 -1.09 0.78
C THR A 81 4.75 -0.83 0.09
N GLU A 82 4.80 0.20 -0.73
CA GLU A 82 5.97 0.60 -1.50
C GLU A 82 6.47 1.95 -0.98
N THR A 83 7.77 2.18 -0.93
CA THR A 83 8.35 3.51 -0.75
C THR A 83 9.42 3.73 -1.81
N PHE A 84 9.16 4.71 -2.66
CA PHE A 84 9.96 5.01 -3.84
C PHE A 84 9.75 6.47 -4.26
N GLY A 85 10.81 7.15 -4.69
CA GLY A 85 10.71 8.48 -5.33
C GLY A 85 9.97 9.54 -4.52
N GLY A 86 10.13 9.56 -3.19
CA GLY A 86 9.48 10.51 -2.30
C GLY A 86 8.01 10.23 -2.01
N LYS A 87 7.52 9.03 -2.37
CA LYS A 87 6.15 8.60 -2.09
C LYS A 87 6.16 7.30 -1.30
N ARG A 88 5.10 7.12 -0.51
CA ARG A 88 4.74 5.82 0.05
C ARG A 88 3.38 5.40 -0.50
N ALA A 89 3.34 4.29 -1.21
CA ALA A 89 2.11 3.74 -1.77
C ALA A 89 1.62 2.55 -0.94
N TYR A 90 0.30 2.43 -0.79
CA TYR A 90 -0.38 1.32 -0.15
C TYR A 90 -1.37 0.73 -1.14
N TYR A 91 -1.21 -0.56 -1.44
CA TYR A 91 -1.98 -1.27 -2.44
C TYR A 91 -2.90 -2.29 -1.80
N TYR A 92 -4.18 -2.22 -2.17
CA TYR A 92 -5.23 -3.09 -1.65
C TYR A 92 -6.04 -3.69 -2.78
N TYR A 93 -6.59 -4.89 -2.56
CA TYR A 93 -7.81 -5.30 -3.24
C TYR A 93 -9.00 -5.14 -2.31
N THR A 94 -10.08 -4.53 -2.79
CA THR A 94 -11.34 -4.37 -2.06
C THR A 94 -12.47 -5.13 -2.74
N SER A 95 -13.60 -5.25 -2.03
CA SER A 95 -14.88 -5.65 -2.62
C SER A 95 -15.15 -4.80 -3.86
N PRO A 96 -15.82 -5.36 -4.89
CA PRO A 96 -16.24 -4.58 -6.04
C PRO A 96 -17.05 -3.35 -5.61
N ASP A 97 -16.80 -2.22 -6.25
CA ASP A 97 -17.51 -0.95 -6.05
C ASP A 97 -17.44 -0.39 -4.62
N TYR A 98 -16.46 -0.82 -3.83
CA TYR A 98 -16.26 -0.29 -2.49
C TYR A 98 -15.79 1.18 -2.56
N ASP A 99 -16.60 2.08 -2.00
CA ASP A 99 -16.24 3.50 -1.91
C ASP A 99 -15.32 3.76 -0.71
N ILE A 100 -14.03 3.95 -1.02
CA ILE A 100 -13.00 4.26 -0.02
C ILE A 100 -12.90 5.76 0.31
N ALA A 101 -13.54 6.64 -0.47
CA ALA A 101 -13.35 8.09 -0.33
C ALA A 101 -13.73 8.62 1.06
N PRO A 102 -14.84 8.18 1.72
CA PRO A 102 -15.19 8.64 3.07
C PRO A 102 -14.14 8.25 4.11
N LEU A 103 -13.59 7.04 3.97
CA LEU A 103 -12.57 6.52 4.88
C LEU A 103 -11.26 7.30 4.75
N LEU A 104 -10.83 7.55 3.51
CA LEU A 104 -9.64 8.36 3.24
C LEU A 104 -9.80 9.81 3.69
N LYS A 105 -10.98 10.41 3.55
CA LYS A 105 -11.26 11.76 4.07
C LYS A 105 -11.05 11.82 5.59
N LYS A 106 -11.46 10.79 6.33
CA LYS A 106 -11.23 10.68 7.77
C LYS A 106 -9.74 10.58 8.10
N ILE A 107 -9.00 9.74 7.36
CA ILE A 107 -7.56 9.54 7.55
C ILE A 107 -6.77 10.82 7.28
N LYS A 108 -7.05 11.50 6.16
CA LYS A 108 -6.43 12.79 5.81
C LYS A 108 -6.59 13.80 6.96
N ARG A 109 -7.80 13.91 7.52
CA ARG A 109 -8.09 14.83 8.63
C ARG A 109 -7.36 14.44 9.92
N GLN A 110 -7.30 13.14 10.22
CA GLN A 110 -6.68 12.63 11.45
C GLN A 110 -5.16 12.84 11.45
N TYR A 111 -4.50 12.51 10.35
CA TYR A 111 -3.04 12.50 10.27
C TYR A 111 -2.43 13.75 9.61
N LYS A 112 -3.25 14.63 9.03
CA LYS A 112 -2.82 15.86 8.33
C LYS A 112 -1.76 15.59 7.24
N VAL A 113 -1.94 14.50 6.50
CA VAL A 113 -1.04 14.05 5.43
C VAL A 113 -1.61 14.35 4.04
N SER A 114 -0.72 14.46 3.04
CA SER A 114 -1.11 14.59 1.64
C SER A 114 -1.32 13.20 1.02
N LEU A 115 -2.57 12.87 0.69
CA LEU A 115 -2.91 11.60 0.04
C LEU A 115 -3.60 11.79 -1.30
N GLU A 116 -3.25 10.93 -2.24
CA GLU A 116 -3.97 10.70 -3.50
C GLU A 116 -4.40 9.24 -3.55
N PHE A 117 -5.48 8.93 -4.26
CA PHE A 117 -5.87 7.54 -4.44
C PHE A 117 -6.51 7.31 -5.80
N TYR A 118 -6.35 6.08 -6.28
CA TYR A 118 -6.90 5.62 -7.55
C TYR A 118 -7.55 4.27 -7.33
N CYS A 119 -8.71 4.08 -7.95
CA CYS A 119 -9.46 2.83 -7.96
C CYS A 119 -9.56 2.32 -9.39
N SER A 120 -9.38 1.02 -9.57
CA SER A 120 -9.61 0.36 -10.86
C SER A 120 -10.12 -1.05 -10.67
N ILE A 121 -10.93 -1.55 -11.61
CA ILE A 121 -11.35 -2.95 -11.59
C ILE A 121 -10.24 -3.82 -12.17
N ASP A 122 -9.83 -4.83 -11.41
CA ASP A 122 -8.84 -5.82 -11.81
C ASP A 122 -9.23 -7.21 -11.28
N LYS A 123 -10.20 -7.82 -11.95
CA LYS A 123 -10.73 -9.18 -11.64
C LYS A 123 -9.68 -10.29 -11.75
N ARG A 124 -8.57 -10.04 -12.46
CA ARG A 124 -7.55 -11.07 -12.71
C ARG A 124 -6.36 -10.95 -11.75
N TRP A 125 -6.35 -9.93 -10.90
CA TRP A 125 -5.21 -9.54 -10.08
C TRP A 125 -3.95 -9.35 -10.92
N GLY A 126 -4.12 -8.67 -12.05
CA GLY A 126 -3.06 -8.36 -13.01
C GLY A 126 -1.96 -7.48 -12.42
N PHE A 127 -2.28 -6.62 -11.45
CA PHE A 127 -1.27 -5.81 -10.75
C PHE A 127 -0.17 -6.69 -10.13
N LEU A 128 -0.54 -7.67 -9.30
CA LEU A 128 0.43 -8.57 -8.66
C LEU A 128 1.24 -9.39 -9.67
N LYS A 129 0.66 -9.72 -10.82
CA LYS A 129 1.32 -10.53 -11.87
C LYS A 129 2.30 -9.73 -12.72
N LYS A 130 2.08 -8.43 -12.85
CA LYS A 130 2.86 -7.52 -13.72
C LYS A 130 3.81 -6.63 -12.93
N TYR A 131 3.75 -6.67 -11.61
CA TYR A 131 4.61 -5.85 -10.78
C TYR A 131 6.09 -6.20 -11.07
N PRO A 132 7.00 -5.22 -11.16
CA PRO A 132 8.38 -5.45 -11.63
C PRO A 132 9.21 -6.41 -10.77
N VAL A 133 8.76 -6.65 -9.54
CA VAL A 133 9.39 -7.54 -8.56
C VAL A 133 8.38 -8.61 -8.17
N GLU A 134 8.81 -9.86 -8.01
CA GLU A 134 7.92 -10.92 -7.54
C GLU A 134 7.50 -10.66 -6.08
N ILE A 135 6.23 -10.31 -5.89
CA ILE A 135 5.68 -9.98 -4.57
C ILE A 135 5.14 -11.24 -3.87
N PHE A 136 4.40 -12.09 -4.57
CA PHE A 136 3.89 -13.35 -4.03
C PHE A 136 4.21 -14.50 -4.97
N PRO A 137 4.68 -15.65 -4.46
CA PRO A 137 4.84 -16.85 -5.27
C PRO A 137 3.47 -17.27 -5.85
N LYS A 138 3.50 -17.81 -7.07
CA LYS A 138 2.31 -18.23 -7.82
C LYS A 138 1.72 -19.54 -7.32
#